data_AF-A0A0C2NAE5-F1
#
_entry.id   AF-A0A0C2NAE5-F1
#
_cell.length_a   1.000
_cell.length_b   1.000
_cell.length_c   1.000
_cell.angle_alpha   90.00
_cell.angle_beta   90.00
_cell.angle_gamma   90.00
#
_symmetry.space_group_name_H-M   'P 1'
#
loop_
_entity.id
_entity.type
_entity.pdbx_description
1 polymer ?
#
loop_
_entity_poly.entity_id
_entity_poly.type
_entity_poly.pdbx_seq_one_letter_code
_entity_poly.pdbx_strand_id
1 'polypeptide(L)'
;MEVYQVSVLDDVISDADIVLTATGSIRILTGEHIENMKNIVILGNTGHSDLEAGGDWIAKNAVSHITITPQVDKCTFNSGKSVILLAKGGLVNLRCAEGSPSFVISATFLNIFLAAIELYLNSSTKYLTGIHLLPKKVCHLLYRS
;
A
#
# COMPACT_ATOMS: atom_id res chain seq x y z
N MET A 1 -1.10 12.42 -21.12
CA MET A 1 -0.08 12.00 -20.13
C MET A 1 -0.18 12.99 -18.98
N GLU A 2 -0.31 12.52 -17.75
CA GLU A 2 -0.31 13.41 -16.59
C GLU A 2 1.06 14.07 -16.43
N VAL A 3 1.12 15.25 -15.79
CA VAL A 3 2.32 16.11 -15.71
C VAL A 3 3.28 15.65 -14.59
N TYR A 4 3.49 14.34 -14.46
CA TYR A 4 4.36 13.79 -13.42
C TYR A 4 5.74 13.45 -13.99
N GLN A 5 6.78 13.78 -13.23
CA GLN A 5 8.13 13.32 -13.50
C GLN A 5 8.23 11.81 -13.22
N VAL A 6 8.84 11.09 -14.15
CA VAL A 6 9.19 9.67 -13.98
C VAL A 6 10.70 9.57 -13.89
N SER A 7 11.20 9.06 -12.76
CA SER A 7 12.63 8.92 -12.49
C SER A 7 12.93 7.57 -11.83
N VAL A 8 14.20 7.19 -11.82
CA VAL A 8 14.70 6.10 -10.99
C VAL A 8 14.74 6.57 -9.54
N LEU A 9 14.36 5.69 -8.61
CA LEU A 9 14.26 6.01 -7.18
C LEU A 9 15.59 6.53 -6.61
N ASP A 10 16.70 5.91 -6.97
CA ASP A 10 18.05 6.23 -6.50
C ASP A 10 18.43 7.68 -6.81
N ASP A 11 17.93 8.22 -7.92
CA ASP A 11 18.23 9.59 -8.38
C ASP A 11 17.42 10.66 -7.64
N VAL A 12 16.32 10.30 -6.98
CA VAL A 12 15.35 11.28 -6.43
C VAL A 12 15.06 11.11 -4.94
N ILE A 13 15.49 10.01 -4.32
CA ILE A 13 15.14 9.70 -2.92
C ILE A 13 15.68 10.73 -1.92
N SER A 14 16.83 11.35 -2.22
CA SER A 14 17.43 12.40 -1.39
C SER A 14 16.66 13.72 -1.45
N ASP A 15 15.80 13.91 -2.44
CA ASP A 15 15.03 15.14 -2.67
C ASP A 15 13.57 15.02 -2.19
N ALA A 16 13.13 13.82 -1.81
CA ALA A 16 11.76 13.57 -1.39
C ALA A 16 11.49 14.03 0.06
N ASP A 17 10.39 14.76 0.26
CA ASP A 17 9.86 15.10 1.58
C ASP A 17 8.81 14.08 2.07
N ILE A 18 8.11 13.44 1.12
CA ILE A 18 7.13 12.38 1.35
C ILE A 18 7.42 11.24 0.39
N VAL A 19 7.45 10.01 0.91
CA VAL A 19 7.66 8.79 0.13
C VAL A 19 6.51 7.84 0.39
N LEU A 20 5.84 7.43 -0.69
CA LEU A 20 4.75 6.47 -0.68
C LEU A 20 5.04 5.32 -1.65
N THR A 21 5.01 4.10 -1.16
CA THR A 21 5.12 2.90 -2.00
C THR A 21 3.73 2.36 -2.37
N ALA A 22 3.53 1.96 -3.62
CA ALA A 22 2.23 1.54 -4.17
C ALA A 22 2.35 0.44 -5.25
N THR A 23 3.39 -0.39 -5.16
CA THR A 23 3.77 -1.39 -6.18
C THR A 23 3.16 -2.77 -5.94
N GLY A 24 2.83 -3.10 -4.69
CA GLY A 24 2.40 -4.45 -4.31
C GLY A 24 3.53 -5.48 -4.29
N SER A 25 4.78 -5.03 -4.40
CA SER A 25 5.99 -5.86 -4.33
C SER A 25 6.64 -5.77 -2.95
N ILE A 26 7.79 -6.43 -2.77
CA ILE A 26 8.56 -6.39 -1.52
C ILE A 26 9.89 -5.67 -1.75
N ARG A 27 10.44 -5.05 -0.70
CA ARG A 27 11.79 -4.46 -0.70
C ARG A 27 12.02 -3.39 -1.78
N ILE A 28 11.01 -2.56 -2.04
CA ILE A 28 11.15 -1.40 -2.93
C ILE A 28 12.07 -0.36 -2.27
N LEU A 29 11.88 -0.13 -0.97
CA LEU A 29 12.80 0.67 -0.18
C LEU A 29 13.78 -0.23 0.56
N THR A 30 15.07 -0.02 0.28
CA THR A 30 16.19 -0.68 0.95
C THR A 30 16.70 0.22 2.10
N GLY A 31 17.57 -0.32 2.94
CA GLY A 31 18.25 0.47 3.98
C GLY A 31 19.05 1.64 3.39
N GLU A 32 19.72 1.43 2.26
CA GLU A 32 20.46 2.47 1.55
C GLU A 32 19.56 3.62 1.11
N HIS A 33 18.37 3.30 0.58
CA HIS A 33 17.38 4.33 0.22
C HIS A 33 16.98 5.14 1.45
N ILE A 34 16.72 4.48 2.59
CA ILE A 34 16.28 5.12 3.84
C ILE A 34 17.38 6.01 4.43
N GLU A 35 18.65 5.59 4.38
CA GLU A 35 19.79 6.40 4.86
C GLU A 35 20.02 7.65 4.00
N ASN A 36 19.73 7.54 2.70
CA ASN A 36 19.87 8.63 1.74
C ASN A 36 18.70 9.63 1.75
N MET A 37 17.58 9.31 2.42
CA MET A 37 16.47 10.25 2.58
C MET A 37 16.85 11.52 3.35
N LYS A 38 16.04 12.57 3.17
CA LYS A 38 16.10 13.78 3.99
C LYS A 38 15.79 13.49 5.47
N ASN A 39 16.29 14.37 6.33
CA ASN A 39 15.86 14.38 7.73
C ASN A 39 14.38 14.76 7.83
N ILE A 40 13.62 13.99 8.62
CA ILE A 40 12.18 14.14 8.87
C ILE A 40 11.32 13.92 7.60
N VAL A 41 11.77 13.00 6.72
CA VAL A 41 10.92 12.50 5.63
C VAL A 41 9.69 11.77 6.18
N ILE A 42 8.54 11.92 5.53
CA ILE A 42 7.34 11.12 5.84
C ILE A 42 7.32 9.89 4.95
N LEU A 43 7.26 8.71 5.56
CA LEU A 43 7.29 7.43 4.86
C LEU A 43 6.03 6.62 5.12
N GLY A 44 5.35 6.20 4.05
CA GLY A 44 4.17 5.36 4.11
C GLY A 44 4.09 4.35 2.97
N ASN A 45 3.13 3.43 3.11
CA ASN A 45 2.89 2.35 2.15
C ASN A 45 1.40 2.21 1.88
N THR A 46 1.02 2.10 0.61
CA THR A 46 -0.34 1.75 0.19
C THR A 46 -0.37 0.49 -0.69
N GLY A 47 0.75 -0.20 -0.84
CA GLY A 47 0.85 -1.50 -1.47
C GLY A 47 0.45 -2.64 -0.53
N HIS A 48 0.30 -3.84 -1.08
CA HIS A 48 -0.24 -4.99 -0.35
C HIS A 48 0.72 -5.56 0.71
N SER A 49 2.04 -5.39 0.55
CA SER A 49 3.03 -5.95 1.46
C SER A 49 3.59 -4.91 2.43
N ASP A 50 3.57 -5.21 3.73
CA ASP A 50 4.21 -4.39 4.76
C ASP A 50 5.75 -4.30 4.58
N LEU A 51 6.35 -5.23 3.81
CA LEU A 51 7.79 -5.26 3.50
C LEU A 51 8.18 -4.35 2.33
N GLU A 52 7.23 -3.63 1.75
CA GLU A 52 7.48 -2.78 0.59
C GLU A 52 8.29 -1.52 0.94
N ALA A 53 7.95 -0.88 2.07
CA ALA A 53 8.50 0.41 2.48
C ALA A 53 9.66 0.33 3.50
N GLY A 54 10.21 -0.86 3.75
CA GLY A 54 11.38 -1.02 4.63
C GLY A 54 11.12 -0.75 6.12
N GLY A 55 9.86 -0.84 6.58
CA GLY A 55 9.52 -0.65 7.99
C GLY A 55 10.23 -1.62 8.94
N ASP A 56 10.52 -2.84 8.48
CA ASP A 56 11.28 -3.84 9.24
C ASP A 56 12.76 -3.47 9.40
N TRP A 57 13.35 -2.85 8.38
CA TRP A 57 14.71 -2.31 8.46
C TRP A 57 14.77 -1.13 9.43
N ILE A 58 13.80 -0.20 9.36
CA ILE A 58 13.72 0.94 10.28
C ILE A 58 13.59 0.46 11.73
N ALA A 59 12.70 -0.50 11.99
CA ALA A 59 12.50 -1.07 13.32
C ALA A 59 13.75 -1.71 13.92
N LYS A 60 14.69 -2.18 13.08
CA LYS A 60 15.95 -2.82 13.52
C LYS A 60 17.09 -1.83 13.70
N ASN A 61 17.13 -0.76 12.90
CA ASN A 61 18.31 0.12 12.79
C ASN A 61 18.11 1.50 13.43
N ALA A 62 16.88 1.92 13.72
CA ALA A 62 16.66 3.14 14.46
C ALA A 62 17.05 2.95 15.94
N VAL A 63 17.75 3.94 16.49
CA VAL A 63 18.18 3.96 17.89
C VAL A 63 17.15 4.59 18.83
N SER A 64 16.14 5.23 18.25
CA SER A 64 15.00 5.78 19.00
C SER A 64 13.72 5.66 18.20
N HIS A 65 12.66 5.24 18.88
CA HIS A 65 11.29 5.18 18.38
C HIS A 65 10.39 5.97 19.32
N ILE A 66 9.88 7.10 18.85
CA ILE A 66 8.94 7.93 19.61
C ILE A 66 7.60 7.91 18.89
N THR A 67 6.59 7.30 19.51
CA THR A 67 5.22 7.36 19.01
C THR A 67 4.66 8.76 19.23
N ILE A 68 4.33 9.45 18.14
CA ILE A 68 3.74 10.80 18.17
C ILE A 68 2.23 10.69 18.44
N THR A 69 1.58 9.78 17.71
CA THR A 69 0.16 9.46 17.79
C THR A 69 -0.02 8.00 17.34
N PRO A 70 -1.13 7.32 17.63
CA PRO A 70 -1.32 5.95 17.14
C PRO A 70 -1.03 5.86 15.63
N GLN A 71 -0.23 4.87 15.23
CA GLN A 71 0.21 4.62 13.85
C GLN A 71 1.18 5.66 13.25
N VAL A 72 1.75 6.56 14.06
CA VAL A 72 2.77 7.51 13.59
C VAL A 72 3.94 7.50 14.56
N ASP A 73 5.08 7.03 14.08
CA ASP A 73 6.32 6.93 14.85
C ASP A 73 7.40 7.84 14.24
N LYS A 74 8.13 8.58 15.10
CA LYS A 74 9.39 9.20 14.73
C LYS A 74 10.52 8.23 15.04
N CYS A 75 11.19 7.75 14.01
CA CYS A 75 12.34 6.86 14.10
C CYS A 75 13.62 7.66 13.87
N THR A 76 14.59 7.61 14.79
CA THR A 76 15.86 8.34 14.66
C THR A 76 17.02 7.37 14.58
N PHE A 77 17.95 7.61 13.65
CA PHE A 77 19.12 6.77 13.40
C PHE A 77 20.38 7.34 14.04
N ASN A 78 21.45 6.53 14.08
CA ASN A 78 22.77 6.95 14.58
C ASN A 78 23.33 8.20 13.88
N SER A 79 22.95 8.43 12.62
CA SER A 79 23.34 9.63 11.86
C SER A 79 22.69 10.92 12.38
N GLY A 80 21.72 10.83 13.30
CA GLY A 80 20.91 11.95 13.77
C GLY A 80 19.73 12.29 12.85
N LYS A 81 19.64 11.70 11.66
CA LYS A 81 18.45 11.82 10.80
C LYS A 81 17.27 11.06 11.41
N SER A 82 16.07 11.58 11.18
CA SER A 82 14.82 10.92 11.55
C SER A 82 13.92 10.65 10.34
N VAL A 83 13.05 9.66 10.46
CA VAL A 83 11.93 9.36 9.55
C VAL A 83 10.64 9.40 10.35
N ILE A 84 9.58 9.99 9.77
CA ILE A 84 8.21 9.85 10.27
C ILE A 84 7.59 8.63 9.58
N LEU A 85 7.54 7.51 10.28
CA LEU A 85 7.05 6.25 9.77
C LEU A 85 5.55 6.12 10.05
N LEU A 86 4.76 6.00 9.00
CA LEU A 86 3.33 5.76 9.06
C LEU A 86 3.04 4.26 9.13
N ALA A 87 2.12 3.87 10.01
CA ALA A 87 1.56 2.53 10.13
C ALA A 87 2.60 1.39 10.24
N LYS A 88 3.82 1.71 10.73
CA LYS A 88 4.99 0.83 10.77
C LYS A 88 5.38 0.23 9.40
N GLY A 89 5.08 0.95 8.31
CA GLY A 89 5.30 0.50 6.93
C GLY A 89 4.17 -0.36 6.35
N GLY A 90 3.10 -0.60 7.10
CA GLY A 90 1.91 -1.25 6.59
C GLY A 90 0.94 -0.30 5.89
N LEU A 91 -0.22 -0.84 5.50
CA LEU A 91 -1.20 -0.14 4.67
C LEU A 91 -1.75 1.14 5.36
N VAL A 92 -1.28 2.30 4.89
CA VAL A 92 -1.49 3.60 5.54
C VAL A 92 -2.95 4.03 5.52
N ASN A 93 -3.68 3.81 4.43
CA ASN A 93 -5.05 4.28 4.29
C ASN A 93 -6.02 3.55 5.24
N LEU A 94 -5.75 2.28 5.59
CA LEU A 94 -6.57 1.51 6.55
C LEU A 94 -6.09 1.65 7.99
N ARG A 95 -4.80 1.88 8.23
CA ARG A 95 -4.25 1.96 9.59
C ARG A 95 -4.30 3.39 10.13
N CYS A 96 -3.99 4.39 9.32
CA CYS A 96 -3.98 5.80 9.73
C CYS A 96 -5.30 6.52 9.43
N ALA A 97 -6.23 5.89 8.70
CA ALA A 97 -7.53 6.45 8.33
C ALA A 97 -8.58 5.31 8.17
N GLU A 98 -9.69 5.60 7.49
CA GLU A 98 -10.85 4.70 7.37
C GLU A 98 -10.87 3.89 6.06
N GLY A 99 -9.81 3.95 5.26
CA GLY A 99 -9.72 3.27 3.97
C GLY A 99 -10.44 3.98 2.83
N SER A 100 -11.03 3.20 1.93
CA SER A 100 -11.78 3.73 0.79
C SER A 100 -13.20 4.10 1.20
N PRO A 101 -13.80 5.16 0.61
CA PRO A 101 -15.19 5.51 0.87
C PRO A 101 -16.15 4.35 0.64
N SER A 102 -17.24 4.28 1.41
CA SER A 102 -18.23 3.20 1.36
C SER A 102 -18.80 2.96 -0.05
N PHE A 103 -18.97 4.02 -0.84
CA PHE A 103 -19.40 3.94 -2.24
C PHE A 103 -18.39 3.23 -3.15
N VAL A 104 -17.08 3.42 -2.93
CA VAL A 104 -16.04 2.71 -3.67
C VAL A 104 -15.98 1.24 -3.24
N ILE A 105 -16.13 0.99 -1.94
CA ILE A 105 -16.14 -0.38 -1.38
C ILE A 105 -17.38 -1.15 -1.83
N SER A 106 -18.54 -0.50 -1.98
CA SER A 106 -19.79 -1.18 -2.37
C SER A 106 -19.69 -1.84 -3.75
N ALA A 107 -19.03 -1.19 -4.72
CA ALA A 107 -18.78 -1.78 -6.04
C ALA A 107 -17.90 -3.04 -5.95
N THR A 108 -16.88 -3.02 -5.10
CA THR A 108 -15.99 -4.17 -4.88
C THR A 108 -16.73 -5.32 -4.19
N PHE A 109 -17.46 -5.05 -3.10
CA PHE A 109 -18.22 -6.08 -2.39
C PHE A 109 -19.35 -6.66 -3.21
N LEU A 110 -20.03 -5.86 -4.03
CA LEU A 110 -21.05 -6.37 -4.93
C LEU A 110 -20.44 -7.29 -6.00
N ASN A 111 -19.26 -6.96 -6.56
CA ASN A 111 -18.54 -7.88 -7.44
C ASN A 111 -18.19 -9.21 -6.76
N ILE A 112 -17.68 -9.17 -5.52
CA ILE A 112 -17.35 -10.38 -4.75
C ILE A 112 -18.61 -11.21 -4.48
N PHE A 113 -19.71 -10.56 -4.11
CA PHE A 113 -20.98 -11.23 -3.84
C PHE A 113 -21.57 -11.89 -5.09
N LEU A 114 -21.57 -11.18 -6.23
CA LEU A 114 -22.02 -11.73 -7.51
C LEU A 114 -21.13 -12.88 -7.99
N ALA A 115 -19.81 -12.79 -7.77
CA ALA A 115 -18.88 -13.87 -8.06
C ALA A 115 -19.20 -15.12 -7.23
N ALA A 116 -19.51 -14.95 -5.94
CA ALA A 116 -19.89 -16.04 -5.06
C ALA A 116 -21.20 -16.71 -5.51
N ILE A 117 -22.22 -15.93 -5.92
CA ILE A 117 -23.48 -16.45 -6.47
C ILE A 117 -23.22 -17.25 -7.77
N GLU A 118 -22.46 -16.68 -8.70
CA GLU A 118 -22.15 -17.31 -9.99
C GLU A 118 -21.40 -18.64 -9.80
N LEU A 119 -20.42 -18.66 -8.88
CA LEU A 119 -19.71 -19.88 -8.49
C LEU A 119 -20.65 -20.89 -7.85
N TYR A 120 -21.50 -20.48 -6.90
CA TYR A 120 -22.43 -21.40 -6.23
C TYR A 120 -23.38 -22.07 -7.22
N LEU A 121 -23.99 -21.30 -8.12
CA LEU A 121 -24.98 -21.79 -9.09
C LEU A 121 -24.37 -22.62 -10.22
N ASN A 122 -23.11 -22.40 -10.59
CA ASN A 122 -22.48 -23.02 -11.77
C ASN A 122 -21.18 -23.79 -11.46
N SER A 123 -20.89 -24.05 -10.19
CA SER A 123 -19.64 -24.70 -9.72
C SER A 123 -19.36 -26.05 -10.37
N SER A 124 -20.40 -26.85 -10.62
CA SER A 124 -20.27 -28.20 -11.16
C SER A 124 -20.30 -28.29 -12.69
N THR A 125 -20.67 -27.20 -13.38
CA THR A 125 -20.98 -27.23 -14.82
C THR A 125 -20.14 -26.29 -15.66
N LYS A 126 -19.61 -25.21 -15.08
CA LYS A 126 -19.02 -24.10 -15.85
C LYS A 126 -17.56 -23.80 -15.51
N TYR A 127 -17.11 -24.13 -14.30
CA TYR A 127 -15.79 -23.74 -13.81
C TYR A 127 -14.94 -24.96 -13.48
N LEU A 128 -13.83 -25.13 -14.20
CA LEU A 128 -12.77 -26.06 -13.82
C LEU A 128 -11.88 -25.43 -12.74
N THR A 129 -11.08 -26.23 -12.04
CA THR A 129 -10.08 -25.70 -11.10
C THR A 129 -9.13 -24.73 -11.80
N GLY A 130 -9.07 -23.48 -11.32
CA GLY A 130 -8.21 -22.44 -11.90
C GLY A 130 -8.68 -21.02 -11.57
N ILE A 131 -7.99 -20.05 -12.16
CA ILE A 131 -8.34 -18.63 -12.05
C ILE A 131 -9.31 -18.27 -13.18
N HIS A 132 -10.46 -17.73 -12.80
CA HIS A 132 -11.49 -17.28 -13.73
C HIS A 132 -11.79 -15.81 -13.55
N LEU A 133 -12.05 -15.12 -14.65
CA LEU A 133 -12.55 -13.75 -14.61
C LEU A 133 -14.07 -13.77 -14.41
N LEU A 134 -14.57 -12.82 -13.63
CA LEU A 134 -16.01 -12.61 -13.51
C LEU A 134 -16.59 -12.28 -14.90
N PRO A 135 -17.69 -12.92 -15.33
CA PRO A 135 -18.25 -12.65 -16.66
C PRO A 135 -18.65 -11.18 -16.81
N LYS A 136 -18.30 -10.56 -17.95
CA LYS A 136 -18.59 -9.13 -18.22
C LYS A 136 -20.05 -8.74 -18.01
N LYS A 137 -21.00 -9.64 -18.33
CA LYS A 137 -22.44 -9.41 -18.12
C LYS A 137 -22.78 -9.13 -16.66
N VAL A 138 -22.11 -9.78 -15.73
CA VAL A 138 -22.29 -9.63 -14.29
C VAL A 138 -21.66 -8.30 -13.82
N CYS A 139 -20.45 -7.98 -14.28
CA CYS A 139 -19.82 -6.68 -13.99
C CYS A 139 -20.64 -5.49 -14.52
N HIS A 140 -21.27 -5.60 -15.69
CA HIS A 140 -22.07 -4.52 -16.27
C HIS A 140 -23.36 -4.20 -15.48
N LEU A 141 -23.83 -5.08 -14.59
CA LEU A 141 -24.95 -4.78 -13.70
C LEU A 141 -24.62 -3.63 -12.73
N LEU A 142 -23.34 -3.42 -12.42
CA LEU A 142 -22.87 -2.33 -11.55
C LEU A 142 -22.99 -0.94 -12.17
N TYR A 143 -22.96 -0.84 -13.50
CA TYR A 143 -22.88 0.45 -14.21
C TYR A 143 -24.25 0.92 -14.73
N ARG A 144 -25.35 0.26 -14.32
CA ARG A 144 -26.71 0.54 -14.78
C ARG A 144 -27.60 1.26 -13.77
N SER A 145 -27.07 1.58 -12.58
CA SER A 145 -27.77 2.31 -11.51
C SER A 145 -27.35 3.77 -11.47
#